data_AF-A0A376U068-F1
#
_entry.id   AF-A0A376U068-F1
#
_cell.length_a   1.000
_cell.length_b   1.000
_cell.length_c   1.000
_cell.angle_alpha   90.00
_cell.angle_beta   90.00
_cell.angle_gamma   90.00
#
_symmetry.space_group_name_H-M   'P 1'
#
loop_
_entity.id
_entity.type
_entity.pdbx_description
1 polymer ?
#
loop_
_entity_poly.entity_id
_entity_poly.type
_entity_poly.pdbx_seq_one_letter_code
_entity_poly.pdbx_strand_id
1 'polypeptide(L)'
;MDKPFLNAYSRLLIKTCHKRGAFAMGGMAAFIPSKDEERNNQVLNKVKADKALEANNGHDGTWIAHPGLAGYGNGGIQRHSRLP
;
A
#
# COMPACT_ATOMS: atom_id res chain seq x y z
N MET A 1 -7.54 -5.46 -1.53
CA MET A 1 -8.41 -4.55 -2.31
C MET A 1 -8.73 -5.13 -3.70
N ASP A 2 -8.88 -6.45 -3.78
CA ASP A 2 -9.00 -7.23 -5.01
C ASP A 2 -10.45 -7.44 -5.46
N LYS A 3 -11.42 -7.30 -4.56
CA LYS A 3 -12.84 -7.35 -4.91
C LYS A 3 -13.21 -6.21 -5.86
N PRO A 4 -14.04 -6.44 -6.90
CA PRO A 4 -14.30 -5.46 -7.95
C PRO A 4 -14.73 -4.08 -7.44
N PHE A 5 -15.65 -4.03 -6.47
CA PHE A 5 -16.14 -2.75 -5.94
C PHE A 5 -15.05 -1.97 -5.17
N LEU A 6 -14.20 -2.66 -4.40
CA LEU A 6 -13.10 -2.03 -3.66
C LEU A 6 -11.99 -1.55 -4.60
N ASN A 7 -11.70 -2.32 -5.64
CA ASN A 7 -10.74 -1.90 -6.67
C ASN A 7 -11.25 -0.63 -7.40
N ALA A 8 -12.53 -0.59 -7.77
CA ALA A 8 -13.15 0.58 -8.38
C ALA A 8 -13.08 1.81 -7.46
N TYR A 9 -13.40 1.64 -6.17
CA TYR A 9 -13.25 2.69 -5.16
C TYR A 9 -11.81 3.23 -5.10
N SER A 10 -10.81 2.34 -4.97
CA SER A 10 -9.40 2.74 -4.87
C SER A 10 -8.95 3.55 -6.11
N ARG A 11 -9.29 3.08 -7.31
CA ARG A 11 -8.94 3.77 -8.56
C ARG A 11 -9.64 5.12 -8.70
N LEU A 12 -10.89 5.22 -8.26
CA LEU A 12 -11.63 6.49 -8.27
C LEU A 12 -11.03 7.51 -7.29
N LEU A 13 -10.61 7.07 -6.10
CA LEU A 13 -9.93 7.91 -5.12
C LEU A 13 -8.65 8.49 -5.70
N ILE A 14 -7.79 7.63 -6.28
CA ILE A 14 -6.51 8.03 -6.89
C ILE A 14 -6.75 9.08 -7.98
N LYS A 15 -7.63 8.78 -8.93
CA LYS A 15 -8.00 9.71 -10.01
C LYS A 15 -8.50 11.06 -9.48
N THR A 16 -9.29 11.03 -8.41
CA THR A 16 -9.90 12.21 -7.78
C THR A 16 -8.85 13.09 -7.10
N CYS A 17 -7.94 12.49 -6.33
CA CYS A 17 -6.86 13.19 -5.63
C CYS A 17 -5.87 13.79 -6.63
N HIS A 18 -5.38 12.99 -7.57
CA HIS A 18 -4.36 13.43 -8.53
C HIS A 18 -4.86 14.52 -9.46
N LYS A 19 -6.14 14.48 -9.87
CA LYS A 19 -6.76 15.57 -10.65
C LYS A 19 -6.72 16.93 -9.92
N ARG A 20 -6.61 16.93 -8.60
CA ARG A 20 -6.59 18.14 -7.74
C ARG A 20 -5.21 18.43 -7.16
N GLY A 21 -4.18 17.70 -7.57
CA GLY A 21 -2.83 17.83 -7.01
C GLY A 21 -2.71 17.38 -5.55
N ALA A 22 -3.62 16.53 -5.08
CA ALA A 22 -3.59 15.96 -3.73
C ALA A 22 -3.05 14.52 -3.75
N PHE A 23 -2.48 14.07 -2.64
CA PHE A 23 -2.03 12.69 -2.48
C PHE A 23 -3.20 11.71 -2.24
N ALA A 24 -3.04 10.50 -2.77
CA ALA A 24 -3.92 9.35 -2.60
C ALA A 24 -3.22 8.29 -1.75
N MET A 25 -3.66 8.13 -0.50
CA MET A 25 -3.08 7.17 0.43
C MET A 25 -3.72 5.78 0.30
N GLY A 26 -2.89 4.74 0.31
CA GLY A 26 -3.29 3.34 0.40
C GLY A 26 -3.78 2.94 1.79
N GLY A 27 -4.12 1.66 1.94
CA GLY A 27 -4.67 1.11 3.17
C GLY A 27 -3.62 0.73 4.22
N MET A 28 -4.11 0.21 5.34
CA MET A 28 -3.31 -0.24 6.47
C MET A 28 -2.89 -1.71 6.35
N ALA A 29 -1.61 -2.00 6.57
CA ALA A 29 -1.15 -3.35 6.93
C ALA A 29 -1.13 -3.49 8.46
N ALA A 30 -2.19 -4.08 9.01
CA ALA A 30 -2.43 -4.20 10.45
C ALA A 30 -1.83 -5.49 11.07
N PHE A 31 -0.70 -5.97 10.55
CA PHE A 31 -0.06 -7.17 11.07
C PHE A 31 0.99 -6.84 12.14
N ILE A 32 1.12 -7.73 13.12
CA ILE A 32 2.21 -7.71 14.11
C ILE A 32 3.17 -8.85 13.72
N PRO A 33 4.46 -8.56 13.41
CA PRO A 33 5.45 -9.58 13.08
C PRO A 33 5.56 -10.65 14.17
N SER A 34 5.71 -11.90 13.75
CA SER A 34 5.89 -13.03 14.66
C SER A 34 7.37 -13.35 14.88
N LYS A 35 7.69 -13.98 16.01
CA LYS A 35 9.01 -14.59 16.24
C LYS A 35 9.17 -15.93 15.49
N ASP A 36 8.06 -16.56 15.16
CA ASP A 36 8.02 -17.75 14.31
C ASP A 36 8.32 -17.33 12.86
N GLU A 37 9.41 -17.85 12.32
CA GLU A 37 9.93 -17.45 11.01
C GLU A 37 8.98 -17.82 9.87
N GLU A 38 8.35 -19.00 9.92
CA GLU A 38 7.43 -19.46 8.89
C GLU A 38 6.18 -18.56 8.85
N ARG A 39 5.60 -18.32 10.03
CA ARG A 39 4.45 -17.42 10.16
C ARG A 39 4.80 -15.99 9.74
N ASN A 40 5.99 -15.52 10.11
CA ASN A 40 6.43 -14.19 9.75
C ASN A 40 6.62 -14.06 8.24
N ASN A 41 7.23 -15.05 7.58
CA ASN A 41 7.41 -15.06 6.13
C ASN A 41 6.08 -15.01 5.37
N GLN A 42 5.07 -15.77 5.81
CA GLN A 42 3.73 -15.71 5.22
C GLN A 42 3.10 -14.31 5.32
N VAL A 43 3.18 -13.70 6.52
CA VAL A 43 2.68 -12.34 6.75
C VAL A 43 3.43 -11.32 5.90
N LEU A 44 4.75 -11.39 5.86
CA LEU A 44 5.59 -10.47 5.09
C LEU A 44 5.32 -10.57 3.59
N ASN A 45 5.12 -11.77 3.06
CA ASN A 45 4.75 -11.97 1.66
C ASN A 45 3.40 -11.36 1.34
N LYS A 46 2.42 -11.52 2.24
CA LYS A 46 1.10 -10.87 2.10
C LYS A 46 1.21 -9.35 2.12
N VAL A 47 1.97 -8.79 3.07
CA VAL A 47 2.21 -7.34 3.14
C VAL A 47 2.85 -6.83 1.85
N LYS A 48 3.90 -7.49 1.35
CA LYS A 48 4.55 -7.12 0.09
C LYS A 48 3.57 -7.13 -1.09
N ALA A 49 2.76 -8.18 -1.21
CA ALA A 49 1.79 -8.30 -2.30
C ALA A 49 0.71 -7.20 -2.24
N ASP A 50 0.16 -6.95 -1.05
CA ASP A 50 -0.86 -5.90 -0.86
C ASP A 50 -0.28 -4.50 -1.16
N LYS A 51 0.95 -4.21 -0.71
CA LYS A 51 1.60 -2.90 -0.95
C LYS A 51 2.05 -2.73 -2.39
N ALA A 52 2.45 -3.80 -3.07
CA ALA A 52 2.72 -3.78 -4.50
C ALA A 52 1.45 -3.47 -5.30
N LEU A 53 0.30 -4.03 -4.92
CA LEU A 53 -0.98 -3.71 -5.56
C LEU A 53 -1.35 -2.22 -5.37
N GLU A 54 -1.15 -1.68 -4.17
CA GLU A 54 -1.40 -0.26 -3.90
C GLU A 54 -0.48 0.65 -4.74
N ALA A 55 0.81 0.34 -4.81
CA ALA A 55 1.77 1.06 -5.64
C ALA A 55 1.39 0.99 -7.13
N ASN A 56 1.04 -0.20 -7.63
CA ASN A 56 0.63 -0.41 -9.03
C ASN A 56 -0.65 0.35 -9.40
N ASN A 57 -1.58 0.50 -8.45
CA ASN A 57 -2.79 1.31 -8.66
C ASN A 57 -2.48 2.82 -8.69
N GLY A 58 -1.34 3.25 -8.14
CA GLY A 58 -0.91 4.65 -8.11
C GLY A 58 -1.12 5.38 -6.78
N HIS A 59 -1.15 4.67 -5.65
CA HIS A 59 -1.15 5.36 -4.35
C HIS A 59 0.22 6.00 -4.07
N ASP A 60 0.20 7.17 -3.43
CA ASP A 60 1.39 7.97 -3.11
C ASP A 60 2.04 7.57 -1.78
N GLY A 61 1.35 6.75 -0.99
CA GLY A 61 1.77 6.33 0.34
C GLY A 61 0.95 5.16 0.84
N THR A 62 1.43 4.51 1.88
CA THR A 62 0.74 3.38 2.52
C THR A 62 0.97 3.36 4.02
N TRP A 63 0.10 2.65 4.75
CA TRP A 63 0.14 2.61 6.21
C TRP A 63 0.55 1.22 6.73
N ILE A 64 1.31 1.23 7.82
CA ILE A 64 1.73 0.06 8.60
C ILE A 64 1.41 0.30 10.08
N ALA A 65 1.03 -0.76 10.80
CA ALA A 65 0.73 -0.67 12.22
C ALA A 65 1.95 -0.92 13.13
N HIS A 66 3.02 -1.51 12.59
CA HIS A 66 4.18 -1.94 13.38
C HIS A 66 5.51 -1.55 12.70
N PRO A 67 6.50 -1.01 13.44
CA PRO A 67 7.79 -0.59 12.88
C PRO A 67 8.54 -1.71 12.14
N GLY A 68 8.40 -2.95 12.59
CA GLY A 68 8.98 -4.14 11.92
C GLY A 68 8.46 -4.38 10.49
N LEU A 69 7.43 -3.66 10.04
CA LEU A 69 6.94 -3.73 8.66
C LEU A 69 7.49 -2.59 7.76
N ALA A 70 8.24 -1.63 8.31
CA ALA A 70 8.67 -0.42 7.58
C ALA A 70 9.52 -0.73 6.34
N GLY A 71 10.41 -1.73 6.41
CA GLY A 71 11.22 -2.16 5.28
C GLY A 71 10.44 -2.84 4.15
N TYR A 72 9.20 -3.26 4.42
CA TYR A 72 8.37 -4.02 3.49
C TYR A 72 7.26 -3.18 2.83
N GLY A 73 7.00 -1.98 3.34
CA GLY A 73 5.95 -1.08 2.84
C GLY A 73 6.36 -0.19 1.65
N ASN A 74 7.66 0.05 1.48
CA ASN A 74 8.17 1.10 0.57
C ASN A 74 8.66 0.61 -0.80
N GLY A 75 8.58 -0.70 -1.10
CA GLY A 75 9.23 -1.33 -2.27
C GLY A 75 8.70 -0.95 -3.66
N GLY A 76 7.77 0.00 -3.77
CA GLY A 76 7.22 0.46 -5.05
C GLY A 76 6.55 1.83 -5.01
N ILE A 77 6.41 2.42 -3.83
CA ILE A 77 5.84 3.76 -3.63
C ILE A 77 7.01 4.75 -3.72
N GLN A 78 7.59 4.89 -4.90
CA GLN A 78 8.51 5.98 -5.18
C GLN A 78 7.71 7.17 -5.73
N ARG A 79 7.96 8.32 -5.11
CA ARG A 79 7.39 9.63 -5.38
C ARG A 79 7.01 9.77 -6.86
N HIS A 80 5.71 9.86 -7.14
CA HIS A 80 5.25 10.54 -8.36
C HIS A 80 5.58 12.04 -8.17
N SER A 81 6.86 12.37 -8.27
CA SER A 81 7.33 13.74 -8.45
C SER A 81 6.93 14.14 -9.86
N ARG A 82 5.68 14.57 -9.99
CA ARG A 82 5.19 15.46 -11.05
C ARG A 82 3.79 15.95 -10.65
N LEU A 83 3.74 16.64 -9.51
CA LEU A 83 2.83 17.78 -9.44
C LEU A 83 3.49 18.87 -10.30
N PRO A 84 2.79 19.43 -11.30
CA PRO A 84 3.30 20.54 -12.12
C PRO A 84 3.60 21.77 -11.26
#